data_AF-C1BXA3-F1
#
_entry.id   AF-C1BXA3-F1
#
_cell.length_a   1.000
_cell.length_b   1.000
_cell.length_c   1.000
_cell.angle_alpha   90.00
_cell.angle_beta   90.00
_cell.angle_gamma   90.00
#
_symmetry.space_group_name_H-M   'P 1'
#
loop_
_entity.id
_entity.type
_entity.pdbx_description
1 polymer ?
#
loop_
_entity_poly.entity_id
_entity_poly.type
_entity_poly.pdbx_seq_one_letter_code
_entity_poly.pdbx_strand_id
1 'polypeptide(L)'
;MTADSELEIKEAFQRAQKGHNNKAKLVASLQNRYNKLEDKTLFHEEFVHYLKYAMIVYKREPAVENVIEFVSRFATSFQTPPTEGGEEEDDEEDENPFLNYIFNFLLESHKANSHAVRFRVCQLINKLLGSMAENAQIDDDLFDRIHQTMLVRVTDKFPNVRIQAALA
;
A
#
# COMPACT_ATOMS: atom_id res chain seq x y z
N MET A 1 11.95 33.33 -2.11
CA MET A 1 10.80 32.70 -1.43
C MET A 1 10.26 31.65 -2.39
N THR A 2 10.75 30.42 -2.29
CA THR A 2 10.23 29.33 -3.11
C THR A 2 8.87 28.95 -2.56
N ALA A 3 7.82 29.05 -3.38
CA ALA A 3 6.54 28.42 -3.08
C ALA A 3 6.82 26.98 -2.63
N ASP A 4 6.29 26.60 -1.48
CA ASP A 4 6.38 25.24 -0.96
C ASP A 4 5.56 24.37 -1.92
N SER A 5 6.20 23.92 -3.00
CA SER A 5 5.56 23.09 -4.03
C SER A 5 5.15 21.80 -3.34
N GLU A 6 3.84 21.58 -3.23
CA GLU A 6 3.31 20.35 -2.66
C GLU A 6 3.88 19.14 -3.42
N LEU A 7 4.26 18.10 -2.68
CA LEU A 7 4.90 16.92 -3.25
C LEU A 7 3.91 16.17 -4.15
N GLU A 8 4.19 16.12 -5.46
CA GLU A 8 3.40 15.36 -6.42
C GLU A 8 3.61 13.84 -6.25
N ILE A 9 2.62 13.02 -6.62
CA ILE A 9 2.71 11.55 -6.53
C ILE A 9 3.89 11.05 -7.36
N LYS A 10 4.00 11.52 -8.62
CA LYS A 10 5.12 11.16 -9.50
C LYS A 10 6.47 11.43 -8.84
N GLU A 11 6.62 12.61 -8.25
CA GLU A 11 7.85 13.00 -7.59
C GLU A 11 8.12 12.15 -6.35
N ALA A 12 7.11 11.86 -5.54
CA ALA A 12 7.21 10.97 -4.39
C ALA A 12 7.72 9.58 -4.81
N PHE A 13 7.16 8.99 -5.87
CA PHE A 13 7.60 7.70 -6.42
C PHE A 13 9.03 7.74 -6.98
N GLN A 14 9.39 8.79 -7.71
CA GLN A 14 10.75 8.97 -8.22
C GLN A 14 11.78 9.10 -7.10
N ARG A 15 11.46 9.86 -6.05
CA ARG A 15 12.32 10.01 -4.87
C ARG A 15 12.37 8.71 -4.08
N ALA A 16 11.25 7.98 -3.95
CA ALA A 16 11.18 6.73 -3.21
C ALA A 16 12.13 5.65 -3.78
N GLN A 17 12.41 5.65 -5.09
CA GLN A 17 13.36 4.70 -5.70
C GLN A 17 14.77 4.74 -5.09
N LYS A 18 15.19 5.91 -4.56
CA LYS A 18 16.53 6.09 -3.99
C LYS A 18 16.55 5.66 -2.52
N GLY A 19 17.33 4.62 -2.20
CA GLY A 19 17.39 4.06 -0.86
C GLY A 19 17.82 5.03 0.26
N HIS A 20 18.62 6.05 -0.08
CA HIS A 20 19.09 7.07 0.86
C HIS A 20 18.07 8.18 1.16
N ASN A 21 16.96 8.26 0.41
CA ASN A 21 15.94 9.26 0.68
C ASN A 21 15.14 8.89 1.95
N ASN A 22 14.87 9.90 2.78
CA ASN A 22 14.07 9.73 3.98
C ASN A 22 12.60 9.43 3.62
N LYS A 23 12.23 8.15 3.67
CA LYS A 23 10.86 7.68 3.35
C LYS A 23 9.81 8.26 4.29
N ALA A 24 10.12 8.46 5.58
CA ALA A 24 9.17 9.04 6.54
C ALA A 24 8.81 10.48 6.15
N LYS A 25 9.78 11.27 5.68
CA LYS A 25 9.52 12.62 5.16
C LYS A 25 8.66 12.59 3.89
N LEU A 26 8.92 11.65 2.96
CA LEU A 26 8.11 11.51 1.75
C LEU A 26 6.66 11.12 2.08
N VAL A 27 6.47 10.17 3.00
CA VAL A 27 5.15 9.77 3.49
C VAL A 27 4.43 10.95 4.11
N ALA A 28 5.03 11.64 5.07
CA ALA A 28 4.40 12.80 5.73
C ALA A 28 4.03 13.92 4.74
N SER A 29 4.93 14.25 3.81
CA SER A 29 4.64 15.27 2.80
C SER A 29 3.49 14.88 1.87
N LEU A 30 3.43 13.62 1.42
CA LEU A 30 2.35 13.16 0.54
C LEU A 30 1.04 12.98 1.32
N GLN A 31 1.11 12.60 2.59
CA GLN A 31 -0.05 12.45 3.48
C GLN A 31 -0.69 13.81 3.74
N ASN A 32 0.12 14.85 4.00
CA ASN A 32 -0.37 16.22 4.13
C ASN A 32 -1.10 16.71 2.87
N ARG A 33 -0.62 16.33 1.67
CA ARG A 33 -1.34 16.62 0.42
C ARG A 33 -2.65 15.86 0.35
N TYR A 34 -2.64 14.56 0.63
CA TYR A 34 -3.84 13.71 0.61
C TYR A 34 -4.94 14.21 1.55
N ASN A 35 -4.59 14.65 2.76
CA ASN A 35 -5.54 15.12 3.76
C ASN A 35 -6.17 16.48 3.40
N LYS A 36 -5.56 17.28 2.52
CA LYS A 36 -6.12 18.55 2.03
C LYS A 36 -7.10 18.37 0.88
N LEU A 37 -7.20 17.19 0.30
CA LEU A 37 -8.10 16.92 -0.82
C LEU A 37 -9.51 16.67 -0.31
N GLU A 38 -10.47 17.43 -0.83
CA GLU A 38 -11.89 17.17 -0.64
C GLU A 38 -12.29 15.90 -1.40
N ASP A 39 -11.91 15.81 -2.68
CA ASP A 39 -12.08 14.62 -3.52
C ASP A 39 -10.75 13.86 -3.67
N LYS A 40 -10.74 12.61 -3.20
CA LYS A 40 -9.57 11.74 -3.17
C LYS A 40 -9.49 10.77 -4.36
N THR A 41 -10.51 10.72 -5.22
CA THR A 41 -10.61 9.76 -6.34
C THR A 41 -9.45 9.92 -7.32
N LEU A 42 -9.17 11.14 -7.79
CA LEU A 42 -8.05 11.37 -8.72
C LEU A 42 -6.69 11.04 -8.10
N PHE A 43 -6.54 11.25 -6.79
CA PHE A 43 -5.32 10.87 -6.08
C PHE A 43 -5.15 9.36 -6.06
N HIS A 44 -6.20 8.61 -5.74
CA HIS A 44 -6.21 7.15 -5.73
C HIS A 44 -5.83 6.57 -7.10
N GLU A 45 -6.46 7.08 -8.17
CA GLU A 45 -6.20 6.67 -9.55
C GLU A 45 -4.76 6.99 -9.99
N GLU A 46 -4.28 8.20 -9.72
CA GLU A 46 -2.92 8.63 -10.04
C GLU A 46 -1.88 7.79 -9.25
N PHE A 47 -2.15 7.50 -7.97
CA PHE A 47 -1.28 6.69 -7.14
C PHE A 47 -1.13 5.27 -7.69
N VAL A 48 -2.25 4.63 -8.03
CA VAL A 48 -2.24 3.30 -8.65
C VAL A 48 -1.61 3.33 -10.05
N HIS A 49 -1.82 4.41 -10.82
CA HIS A 49 -1.15 4.59 -12.11
C HIS A 49 0.38 4.50 -11.97
N TYR A 50 0.97 5.21 -11.01
CA TYR A 50 2.41 5.13 -10.77
C TYR A 50 2.87 3.82 -10.11
N LEU A 51 2.04 3.21 -9.26
CA LEU A 51 2.31 1.89 -8.67
C LEU A 51 2.47 0.80 -9.73
N LYS A 52 1.67 0.83 -10.80
CA LYS A 52 1.70 -0.17 -11.89
C LYS A 52 3.09 -0.33 -12.52
N TYR A 53 3.91 0.73 -12.58
CA TYR A 53 5.28 0.65 -13.09
C TYR A 53 6.18 -0.27 -12.24
N ALA A 54 6.00 -0.30 -10.92
CA ALA A 54 6.71 -1.24 -10.04
C ALA A 54 6.13 -2.66 -10.14
N MET A 55 4.82 -2.79 -10.37
CA MET A 55 4.12 -4.08 -10.39
C MET A 55 4.51 -4.99 -11.56
N ILE A 56 4.98 -4.43 -12.66
CA ILE A 56 5.39 -5.22 -13.83
C ILE A 56 6.83 -5.76 -13.75
N VAL A 57 7.59 -5.40 -12.69
CA VAL A 57 8.98 -5.81 -12.54
C VAL A 57 9.11 -7.01 -11.60
N TYR A 58 9.42 -8.19 -12.14
CA TYR A 58 9.59 -9.41 -11.34
C TYR A 58 10.88 -9.42 -10.52
N LYS A 59 11.99 -8.94 -11.12
CA LYS A 59 13.29 -8.92 -10.46
C LYS A 59 13.25 -7.99 -9.24
N ARG A 60 13.88 -8.42 -8.15
CA ARG A 60 13.96 -7.64 -6.90
C ARG A 60 15.02 -6.55 -6.99
N GLU A 61 14.84 -5.64 -7.94
CA GLU A 61 15.70 -4.46 -8.10
C GLU A 61 15.53 -3.53 -6.89
N PRO A 62 16.63 -3.01 -6.28
CA PRO A 62 16.53 -2.18 -5.08
C PRO A 62 15.61 -0.97 -5.24
N ALA A 63 15.60 -0.34 -6.41
CA ALA A 63 14.71 0.79 -6.70
C ALA A 63 13.23 0.42 -6.61
N VAL A 64 12.86 -0.77 -7.11
CA VAL A 64 11.48 -1.26 -7.06
C VAL A 64 11.12 -1.65 -5.63
N GLU A 65 11.98 -2.39 -4.92
CA GLU A 65 11.72 -2.74 -3.52
C GLU A 65 11.56 -1.50 -2.63
N ASN A 66 12.33 -0.43 -2.89
CA ASN A 66 12.17 0.84 -2.17
C ASN A 66 10.82 1.51 -2.45
N VAL A 67 10.29 1.43 -3.67
CA VAL A 67 8.95 1.92 -4.01
C VAL A 67 7.88 1.08 -3.33
N ILE A 68 7.99 -0.25 -3.34
CA ILE A 68 7.06 -1.15 -2.64
C ILE A 68 7.03 -0.83 -1.14
N GLU A 69 8.19 -0.61 -0.53
CA GLU A 69 8.30 -0.20 0.87
C GLU A 69 7.66 1.17 1.14
N PHE A 70 7.88 2.14 0.26
CA PHE A 70 7.24 3.46 0.36
C PHE A 70 5.71 3.37 0.29
N VAL A 71 5.19 2.59 -0.66
CA VAL A 71 3.75 2.36 -0.85
C VAL A 71 3.15 1.72 0.40
N SER A 72 3.79 0.70 0.95
CA SER A 72 3.35 0.05 2.19
C SER A 72 3.24 1.04 3.34
N ARG A 73 4.30 1.83 3.57
CA ARG A 73 4.33 2.84 4.64
C ARG A 73 3.31 3.94 4.46
N PHE A 74 3.11 4.40 3.23
CA PHE A 74 2.13 5.44 2.95
C PHE A 74 0.70 4.91 3.16
N ALA A 75 0.41 3.70 2.72
CA ALA A 75 -0.93 3.13 2.86
C ALA A 75 -1.32 2.90 4.34
N THR A 76 -0.36 2.55 5.19
CA THR A 76 -0.60 2.33 6.63
C THR A 76 -0.34 3.56 7.50
N SER A 77 0.09 4.70 6.94
CA SER A 77 0.39 5.90 7.76
C SER A 77 -0.83 6.64 8.30
N PHE A 78 -2.02 6.27 7.86
CA PHE A 78 -3.29 6.88 8.31
C PHE A 78 -3.88 6.22 9.56
N GLN A 79 -3.21 5.18 10.09
CA GLN A 79 -3.64 4.50 11.30
C GLN A 79 -3.35 5.37 12.54
N THR A 80 -4.36 5.51 13.38
CA THR A 80 -4.32 6.17 14.69
C THR A 80 -3.47 5.34 15.66
N PRO A 81 -2.45 5.93 16.31
CA PRO A 81 -1.71 5.22 17.35
C PRO A 81 -2.63 4.99 18.57
N PRO A 82 -2.47 3.86 19.29
CA PRO A 82 -3.25 3.62 20.49
C PRO A 82 -2.96 4.71 21.53
N THR A 83 -3.99 5.44 21.95
CA THR A 83 -3.92 6.38 23.07
C THR A 83 -3.79 5.59 24.37
N GLU A 84 -2.62 5.65 25.02
CA GLU A 84 -2.43 5.16 26.39
C GLU A 84 -3.17 6.10 27.37
N GLY A 85 -4.47 5.88 27.56
CA GLY A 85 -5.26 6.64 28.52
C GLY A 85 -6.62 6.98 27.94
N GLY A 86 -7.62 6.22 28.38
CA GLY A 86 -8.95 6.21 27.79
C GLY A 86 -9.61 7.57 27.67
N GLU A 87 -9.98 7.89 26.44
CA GLU A 87 -11.30 8.36 26.05
C GLU A 87 -11.60 7.54 24.78
N GLU A 88 -12.56 6.62 24.87
CA GLU A 88 -13.22 6.06 23.68
C GLU A 88 -13.99 7.23 23.08
N GLU A 89 -13.30 8.09 22.34
CA GLU A 89 -13.99 8.91 21.35
C GLU A 89 -14.59 7.91 20.37
N ASP A 90 -15.91 7.95 20.30
CA ASP A 90 -16.83 7.21 19.43
C ASP A 90 -16.57 7.64 17.97
N ASP A 91 -15.31 7.61 17.54
CA ASP A 91 -14.87 7.96 16.20
C ASP A 91 -15.17 6.73 15.34
N GLU A 92 -16.28 6.85 14.61
CA GLU A 92 -16.67 6.08 13.42
C GLU A 92 -15.54 5.18 12.92
N GLU A 93 -15.73 3.85 13.05
CA GLU A 93 -14.94 2.77 12.44
C GLU A 93 -13.82 3.33 11.56
N ASP A 94 -12.57 3.35 12.07
CA ASP A 94 -11.34 3.91 11.47
C ASP A 94 -11.04 3.28 10.08
N GLU A 95 -11.94 3.52 9.13
CA GLU A 95 -11.94 2.95 7.80
C GLU A 95 -10.92 3.77 7.02
N ASN A 96 -9.71 3.23 6.87
CA ASN A 96 -8.67 3.86 6.08
C ASN A 96 -9.03 3.71 4.58
N PRO A 97 -9.62 4.75 3.92
CA PRO A 97 -10.20 4.57 2.61
C PRO A 97 -9.12 4.37 1.55
N PHE A 98 -7.91 4.89 1.81
CA PHE A 98 -6.76 4.69 0.95
C PHE A 98 -6.28 3.23 1.00
N LEU A 99 -6.15 2.66 2.19
CA LEU A 99 -5.74 1.27 2.36
C LEU A 99 -6.75 0.31 1.73
N ASN A 100 -8.05 0.55 1.94
CA ASN A 100 -9.13 -0.22 1.31
C ASN A 100 -9.08 -0.12 -0.22
N TYR A 101 -8.85 1.07 -0.77
CA TYR A 101 -8.67 1.25 -2.21
C TYR A 101 -7.48 0.43 -2.76
N ILE A 102 -6.34 0.48 -2.06
CA ILE A 102 -5.14 -0.28 -2.47
C ILE A 102 -5.39 -1.78 -2.39
N PHE A 103 -5.99 -2.29 -1.32
CA PHE A 103 -6.32 -3.71 -1.24
C PHE A 103 -7.26 -4.13 -2.37
N ASN A 104 -8.33 -3.38 -2.63
CA ASN A 104 -9.26 -3.67 -3.72
C ASN A 104 -8.56 -3.75 -5.08
N PHE A 105 -7.70 -2.77 -5.41
CA PHE A 105 -6.91 -2.79 -6.63
C PHE A 105 -5.99 -4.03 -6.72
N LEU A 106 -5.34 -4.41 -5.63
CA LEU A 106 -4.46 -5.58 -5.58
C LEU A 106 -5.25 -6.89 -5.77
N LEU A 107 -6.41 -7.01 -5.11
CA LEU A 107 -7.32 -8.14 -5.23
C LEU A 107 -7.82 -8.27 -6.67
N GLU A 108 -8.24 -7.18 -7.32
CA GLU A 108 -8.64 -7.21 -8.74
C GLU A 108 -7.49 -7.64 -9.68
N SER A 109 -6.26 -7.31 -9.31
CA SER A 109 -5.05 -7.60 -10.11
C SER A 109 -4.48 -9.02 -9.89
N HIS A 110 -4.99 -9.78 -8.91
CA HIS A 110 -4.37 -11.02 -8.45
C HIS A 110 -4.34 -12.15 -9.51
N LYS A 111 -5.24 -12.09 -10.50
CA LYS A 111 -5.34 -13.08 -11.60
C LYS A 111 -4.61 -12.65 -12.89
N ALA A 112 -3.82 -11.58 -12.84
CA ALA A 112 -3.11 -11.09 -14.02
C ALA A 112 -2.24 -12.17 -14.70
N ASN A 113 -2.24 -12.17 -16.03
CA ASN A 113 -1.44 -13.13 -16.83
C ASN A 113 0.07 -13.03 -16.51
N SER A 114 0.56 -11.83 -16.21
CA SER A 114 1.94 -11.59 -15.82
C SER A 114 2.24 -12.18 -14.44
N HIS A 115 3.22 -13.08 -14.37
CA HIS A 115 3.72 -13.61 -13.10
C HIS A 115 4.41 -12.54 -12.24
N ALA A 116 4.97 -11.49 -12.87
CA ALA A 116 5.53 -10.34 -12.17
C ALA A 116 4.45 -9.62 -11.35
N VAL A 117 3.31 -9.35 -11.99
CA VAL A 117 2.17 -8.68 -11.36
C VAL A 117 1.62 -9.53 -10.22
N ARG A 118 1.39 -10.84 -10.45
CA ARG A 118 0.92 -11.75 -9.40
C ARG A 118 1.85 -11.81 -8.19
N PHE A 119 3.16 -11.84 -8.43
CA PHE A 119 4.16 -11.76 -7.37
C PHE A 119 4.06 -10.45 -6.59
N ARG A 120 4.01 -9.31 -7.29
CA ARG A 120 3.94 -7.98 -6.67
C ARG A 120 2.64 -7.74 -5.91
N VAL A 121 1.52 -8.30 -6.38
CA VAL A 121 0.25 -8.31 -5.66
C VAL A 121 0.39 -9.01 -4.31
N CYS A 122 0.86 -10.26 -4.31
CA CYS A 122 1.00 -11.02 -3.07
C CYS A 122 2.03 -10.38 -2.13
N GLN A 123 3.12 -9.84 -2.68
CA GLN A 123 4.15 -9.16 -1.91
C GLN A 123 3.63 -7.89 -1.23
N LEU A 124 2.84 -7.08 -1.93
CA LEU A 124 2.24 -5.87 -1.37
C LEU A 124 1.20 -6.22 -0.31
N ILE A 125 0.33 -7.20 -0.56
CA ILE A 125 -0.66 -7.65 0.45
C ILE A 125 0.05 -8.10 1.73
N ASN A 126 1.03 -9.00 1.63
CA ASN A 126 1.87 -9.42 2.76
C ASN A 126 2.46 -8.23 3.52
N LYS A 127 3.10 -7.30 2.79
CA LYS A 127 3.72 -6.13 3.40
C LYS A 127 2.73 -5.20 4.07
N LEU A 128 1.57 -4.97 3.45
CA LEU A 128 0.52 -4.12 4.00
C LEU A 128 0.04 -4.71 5.31
N LEU A 129 -0.40 -5.98 5.32
CA LEU A 129 -0.84 -6.69 6.52
C LEU A 129 0.21 -6.64 7.63
N GLY A 130 1.48 -6.91 7.30
CA GLY A 130 2.59 -6.85 8.27
C GLY A 130 3.02 -5.45 8.69
N SER A 131 2.51 -4.38 8.06
CA SER A 131 2.81 -2.98 8.40
C SER A 131 1.64 -2.29 9.12
N MET A 132 0.55 -3.02 9.38
CA MET A 132 -0.59 -2.50 10.12
C MET A 132 -0.30 -2.48 11.63
N ALA A 133 -0.91 -1.53 12.35
CA ALA A 133 -0.90 -1.49 13.81
C ALA A 133 -1.58 -2.74 14.41
N GLU A 134 -1.19 -3.12 15.62
CA GLU A 134 -1.69 -4.35 16.29
C GLU A 134 -3.21 -4.36 16.49
N ASN A 135 -3.81 -3.18 16.64
CA ASN A 135 -5.25 -2.96 16.81
C ASN A 135 -5.96 -2.55 15.51
N ALA A 136 -5.27 -2.51 14.37
CA ALA A 136 -5.88 -2.11 13.11
C ALA A 136 -6.92 -3.15 12.68
N GLN A 137 -8.13 -2.67 12.37
CA GLN A 137 -9.22 -3.51 11.91
C GLN A 137 -9.31 -3.50 10.38
N ILE A 138 -9.71 -4.63 9.81
CA ILE A 138 -10.09 -4.79 8.41
C ILE A 138 -11.52 -5.28 8.44
N ASP A 139 -12.38 -4.70 7.60
CA ASP A 139 -13.72 -5.21 7.36
C ASP A 139 -13.70 -6.71 7.01
N ASP A 140 -14.67 -7.46 7.53
CA ASP A 140 -14.76 -8.92 7.39
C ASP A 140 -14.84 -9.34 5.91
N ASP A 141 -15.58 -8.61 5.08
CA ASP A 141 -15.70 -8.91 3.65
C ASP A 141 -14.35 -8.73 2.92
N LEU A 142 -13.59 -7.69 3.27
CA LEU A 142 -12.26 -7.45 2.73
C LEU A 142 -11.27 -8.51 3.23
N PHE A 143 -11.33 -8.90 4.50
CA PHE A 143 -10.50 -9.97 5.06
C PHE A 143 -10.74 -11.30 4.34
N ASP A 144 -12.00 -11.70 4.16
CA ASP A 144 -12.38 -12.92 3.46
C ASP A 144 -11.87 -12.93 2.01
N ARG A 145 -11.96 -11.79 1.33
CA ARG A 145 -11.43 -11.64 -0.03
C ARG A 145 -9.91 -11.75 -0.08
N ILE A 146 -9.19 -11.17 0.88
CA ILE A 146 -7.73 -11.31 1.02
C ILE A 146 -7.36 -12.78 1.23
N HIS A 147 -8.01 -13.43 2.20
CA HIS A 147 -7.78 -14.83 2.54
C HIS A 147 -8.02 -15.75 1.34
N GLN A 148 -9.19 -15.63 0.68
CA GLN A 148 -9.50 -16.42 -0.51
C GLN A 148 -8.52 -16.16 -1.66
N THR A 149 -8.07 -14.92 -1.82
CA THR A 149 -7.08 -14.57 -2.81
C THR A 149 -5.74 -15.25 -2.53
N MET A 150 -5.25 -15.19 -1.29
CA MET A 150 -3.98 -15.83 -0.90
C MET A 150 -4.06 -17.35 -0.99
N LEU A 151 -5.18 -17.99 -0.61
CA LEU A 151 -5.41 -19.43 -0.80
C LEU A 151 -5.28 -19.86 -2.28
N VAL A 152 -5.76 -19.04 -3.20
CA VAL A 152 -5.62 -19.28 -4.65
C VAL A 152 -4.19 -19.00 -5.14
N ARG A 153 -3.38 -18.21 -4.43
CA ARG A 153 -2.00 -17.85 -4.80
C ARG A 153 -0.95 -18.75 -4.15
N VAL A 154 -1.23 -19.44 -3.05
CA VAL A 154 -0.33 -20.49 -2.52
C VAL A 154 -0.23 -21.70 -3.44
N THR A 155 -1.13 -21.84 -4.42
CA THR A 155 -1.06 -22.88 -5.47
C THR A 155 -0.51 -22.36 -6.81
N ASP A 156 0.03 -21.14 -6.84
CA ASP A 156 0.53 -20.52 -8.07
C ASP A 156 1.66 -21.33 -8.74
N LYS A 157 1.70 -21.31 -10.07
CA LYS A 157 2.74 -21.96 -10.87
C LYS A 157 4.16 -21.49 -10.48
N PHE A 158 4.32 -20.22 -10.09
CA PHE A 158 5.62 -19.63 -9.78
C PHE A 158 5.93 -19.69 -8.28
N PRO A 159 7.08 -20.30 -7.87
CA PRO A 159 7.41 -20.46 -6.45
C PRO A 159 7.41 -19.17 -5.64
N ASN A 160 7.97 -18.09 -6.17
CA ASN A 160 8.04 -16.81 -5.45
C ASN A 160 6.66 -16.17 -5.22
N VAL A 161 5.67 -16.46 -6.06
CA VAL A 161 4.28 -16.03 -5.82
C VAL A 161 3.72 -16.81 -4.62
N ARG A 162 3.90 -18.14 -4.60
CA ARG A 162 3.46 -18.99 -3.50
C ARG A 162 4.07 -18.57 -2.16
N ILE A 163 5.37 -18.25 -2.16
CA ILE A 163 6.06 -17.80 -0.93
C ILE A 163 5.41 -16.53 -0.39
N GLN A 164 5.16 -15.53 -1.23
CA GLN A 164 4.52 -14.29 -0.76
C GLN A 164 3.08 -14.53 -0.30
N ALA A 165 2.35 -15.41 -0.98
CA ALA A 165 0.98 -15.74 -0.60
C ALA A 165 0.87 -16.55 0.69
N ALA A 166 1.91 -17.30 1.07
CA ALA A 166 1.95 -18.03 2.33
C ALA A 166 2.46 -17.17 3.50
N LEU A 167 3.11 -16.04 3.20
CA LEU A 167 3.56 -15.06 4.19
C LEU A 167 2.49 -14.01 4.49
N ALA A 168 1.66 -13.67 3.49
CA ALA A 168 0.44 -12.89 3.65
C ALA A 168 -0.61 -13.69 4.40
#